data_AF-A0A5K1GAW6-F1
#
_entry.id   AF-A0A5K1GAW6-F1
#
_cell.length_a   1.000
_cell.length_b   1.000
_cell.length_c   1.000
_cell.angle_alpha   90.00
_cell.angle_beta   90.00
_cell.angle_gamma   90.00
#
_symmetry.space_group_name_H-M   'P 1'
#
loop_
_entity.id
_entity.type
_entity.pdbx_description
1 polymer ?
#
loop_
_entity_poly.entity_id
_entity_poly.type
_entity_poly.pdbx_seq_one_letter_code
_entity_poly.pdbx_strand_id
1 'polypeptide(L)' 'ASIYKTEDGTSGCFLSNTNDSVDATVTFNGIKYFLPAWSVSILPDCKNAVFNSAK' A
#
# COMPACT_ATOMS: atom_id res chain seq x y z
N ALA A 1 1.97 -2.18 -6.89
CA ALA A 1 2.44 -1.16 -5.93
C ALA A 1 3.00 0.01 -6.71
N SER A 2 2.58 1.22 -6.38
CA SER A 2 3.12 2.44 -6.99
C SER A 2 3.98 3.16 -5.97
N ILE A 3 5.18 3.56 -6.38
CA ILE A 3 6.18 4.21 -5.51
C ILE A 3 6.50 5.55 -6.13
N TYR A 4 6.36 6.62 -5.36
CA TYR A 4 6.73 7.97 -5.73
C TYR A 4 7.91 8.39 -4.84
N LYS A 5 8.97 8.90 -5.46
CA LYS A 5 10.17 9.37 -4.76
C LYS A 5 10.54 10.75 -5.26
N THR A 6 10.89 11.63 -4.34
CA THR A 6 11.47 12.94 -4.62
C THR A 6 13.00 12.83 -4.72
N GLU A 7 13.65 13.86 -5.27
CA GLU A 7 15.12 13.90 -5.42
C GLU A 7 15.86 13.88 -4.07
N ASP A 8 15.25 14.42 -3.01
CA ASP A 8 15.78 14.41 -1.65
C ASP A 8 15.64 13.05 -0.94
N GLY A 9 15.05 12.05 -1.61
CA GLY A 9 14.90 10.69 -1.10
C GLY A 9 13.61 10.43 -0.32
N THR A 10 12.73 11.41 -0.17
CA THR A 10 11.39 11.20 0.43
C THR A 10 10.57 10.29 -0.48
N SER A 11 9.89 9.29 0.09
CA SER A 11 9.14 8.30 -0.70
C SER A 11 7.76 8.02 -0.16
N GLY A 12 6.74 8.14 -1.01
CA GLY A 12 5.37 7.71 -0.74
C GLY A 12 4.99 6.49 -1.59
N CYS A 13 4.20 5.58 -1.03
CA CYS A 13 3.77 4.36 -1.69
C CYS A 13 2.25 4.17 -1.62
N PHE A 14 1.72 3.53 -2.66
CA PHE A 14 0.33 3.08 -2.74
C PHE A 14 0.30 1.57 -3.01
N LEU A 15 -0.39 0.84 -2.14
CA LEU A 15 -0.62 -0.60 -2.30
C LEU A 15 -2.09 -0.83 -2.63
N SER A 16 -2.37 -1.26 -3.85
CA SER A 16 -3.73 -1.51 -4.34
C SER A 16 -4.02 -3.01 -4.42
N ASN A 17 -5.18 -3.41 -3.95
CA ASN A 17 -5.80 -4.69 -4.30
C ASN A 17 -6.96 -4.42 -5.26
N THR A 18 -6.78 -4.78 -6.52
CA THR A 18 -7.80 -4.61 -7.58
C THR A 18 -8.66 -5.86 -7.77
N ASN A 19 -8.57 -6.84 -6.86
CA ASN A 19 -9.51 -7.95 -6.86
C ASN A 19 -10.82 -7.50 -6.20
N ASP A 20 -11.94 -7.69 -6.89
CA ASP A 20 -13.25 -7.19 -6.46
C ASP A 20 -13.84 -7.92 -5.26
N SER A 21 -13.37 -9.14 -4.98
CA SER A 21 -14.01 -10.03 -3.98
C SER A 21 -13.04 -10.71 -3.03
N VAL A 22 -11.73 -10.66 -3.29
CA VAL A 22 -10.72 -11.42 -2.56
C VAL A 22 -9.76 -10.48 -1.85
N ASP A 23 -9.73 -10.59 -0.53
CA ASP A 23 -8.72 -9.94 0.31
C ASP A 23 -7.34 -10.55 0.05
N ALA A 24 -6.30 -9.73 0.16
CA ALA A 24 -4.94 -10.16 -0.05
C ALA A 24 -4.04 -9.76 1.12
N THR A 25 -3.12 -10.64 1.50
CA THR A 25 -1.96 -10.27 2.31
C THR A 25 -0.73 -10.28 1.42
N VAL A 26 -0.12 -9.12 1.21
CA VAL A 26 1.06 -8.97 0.35
C VAL A 26 2.28 -8.62 1.17
N THR A 27 3.47 -9.04 0.71
CA THR A 27 4.73 -8.61 1.31
C THR A 27 5.33 -7.50 0.44
N PHE A 28 5.54 -6.32 1.02
CA PHE A 28 6.19 -5.19 0.37
C PHE A 28 7.32 -4.66 1.26
N ASN A 29 8.54 -4.58 0.72
CA ASN A 29 9.76 -4.25 1.48
C ASN A 29 9.95 -5.10 2.75
N GLY A 30 9.60 -6.39 2.70
CA GLY A 30 9.70 -7.31 3.84
C GLY A 30 8.61 -7.15 4.91
N ILE A 31 7.70 -6.18 4.75
CA ILE A 31 6.57 -5.95 5.65
C ILE A 31 5.31 -6.54 5.02
N LYS A 32 4.49 -7.22 5.83
CA LYS A 32 3.19 -7.75 5.38
C LYS A 32 2.10 -6.70 5.51
N TYR A 33 1.31 -6.52 4.47
CA TYR A 33 0.15 -5.63 4.46
C TYR A 33 -1.09 -6.43 4.09
N PHE A 34 -2.11 -6.30 4.92
CA PHE A 34 -3.46 -6.76 4.60
C PHE A 34 -4.17 -5.70 3.76
N LEU A 35 -4.69 -6.11 2.61
CA LEU A 35 -5.41 -5.28 1.66
C LEU A 35 -6.79 -5.91 1.42
N PRO A 36 -7.86 -5.31 1.94
CA PRO A 36 -9.22 -5.72 1.59
C PRO A 36 -9.43 -5.73 0.07
N ALA A 37 -10.39 -6.51 -0.40
CA ALA A 37 -10.87 -6.46 -1.78
C ALA A 37 -11.17 -5.01 -2.20
N TRP A 38 -10.83 -4.70 -3.44
CA TRP A 38 -11.06 -3.39 -4.07
C TRP A 38 -10.61 -2.19 -3.22
N SER A 39 -9.37 -2.22 -2.73
CA SER A 39 -8.86 -1.21 -1.80
C SER A 39 -7.49 -0.66 -2.18
N VAL A 40 -7.19 0.53 -1.66
CA VAL A 40 -5.86 1.15 -1.74
C VAL A 40 -5.41 1.56 -0.34
N SER A 41 -4.22 1.09 0.05
CA SER A 41 -3.49 1.56 1.23
C SER A 41 -2.49 2.65 0.87
N ILE A 42 -2.47 3.71 1.67
CA ILE A 42 -1.56 4.86 1.53
C ILE A 42 -0.45 4.75 2.56
N LEU A 43 0.80 4.76 2.10
CA LEU A 43 2.02 4.66 2.92
C LEU A 43 2.91 5.88 2.65
N PRO A 44 2.83 6.96 3.45
CA PRO A 44 3.59 8.20 3.22
C PRO A 44 5.11 8.02 3.28
N ASP A 45 5.59 6.95 3.90
CA ASP A 45 7.00 6.61 4.11
C ASP A 45 7.39 5.26 3.47
N CYS A 46 6.50 4.66 2.66
CA CYS A 46 6.64 3.33 2.09
C CYS A 46 6.84 2.18 3.09
N LYS A 47 6.48 2.40 4.37
CA LYS A 47 6.63 1.42 5.47
C LYS A 47 5.38 1.28 6.32
N ASN A 48 4.71 2.39 6.65
CA ASN A 48 3.56 2.41 7.53
C ASN A 48 2.32 2.82 6.74
N ALA A 49 1.33 1.93 6.69
CA ALA A 49 0.03 2.27 6.12
C ALA A 49 -0.74 3.15 7.11
N VAL A 50 -0.97 4.41 6.74
CA VAL A 50 -1.71 5.37 7.58
C VAL A 50 -3.20 5.41 7.24
N PHE A 51 -3.57 4.93 6.06
CA PHE A 51 -4.93 4.88 5.58
C PHE A 51 -5.12 3.70 4.63
N ASN A 52 -6.32 3.11 4.63
CA ASN A 52 -6.79 2.21 3.60
C ASN A 52 -8.25 2.57 3.26
N SER A 53 -8.61 2.55 1.99
CA SER A 53 -9.93 3.00 1.53
C SER A 53 -11.11 2.10 1.92
N ALA A 54 -10.86 0.89 2.41
CA ALA A 54 -11.85 -0.12 2.74
C ALA A 54 -11.68 -0.70 4.15
N LYS A 55 -10.91 -0.02 5.01
CA LYS A 55 -10.68 -0.38 6.41
C LYS A 55 -11.37 0.58 7.36
#